data_AF-A0A608A6E1-F1
#
_entry.id   AF-A0A608A6E1-F1
#
_cell.length_a   1.000
_cell.length_b   1.000
_cell.length_c   1.000
_cell.angle_alpha   90.00
_cell.angle_beta   90.00
_cell.angle_gamma   90.00
#
_symmetry.space_group_name_H-M   'P 1'
#
loop_
_entity.id
_entity.type
_entity.pdbx_description
1 polymer ?
#
loop_
_entity_poly.entity_id
_entity_poly.type
_entity_poly.pdbx_seq_one_letter_code
_entity_poly.pdbx_strand_id
1 'polypeptide(L)' 'MKQSEFRRWLESQGVEVSNGTNHLKLRYNGNRSVMPRHPGAEIKEPLRKAILKQLGLK' A
#
# COMPACT_ATOMS: atom_id res chain seq x y z
N MET A 1 -9.15 -3.39 -8.61
CA MET A 1 -8.47 -2.09 -8.83
C MET A 1 -7.00 -2.33 -9.12
N LYS A 2 -6.35 -1.46 -9.90
CA LYS A 2 -4.91 -1.61 -10.19
C LYS A 2 -4.08 -1.25 -8.96
N GLN A 3 -2.93 -1.91 -8.79
CA GLN A 3 -1.99 -1.57 -7.71
C GLN A 3 -1.51 -0.11 -7.77
N SER A 4 -1.37 0.45 -8.97
CA SER A 4 -1.04 1.87 -9.16
C SER A 4 -2.11 2.81 -8.62
N GLU A 5 -3.39 2.49 -8.81
CA GLU A 5 -4.51 3.25 -8.26
C GLU A 5 -4.54 3.16 -6.74
N PHE A 6 -4.35 1.95 -6.20
CA PHE A 6 -4.32 1.75 -4.76
C PHE A 6 -3.17 2.51 -4.10
N ARG A 7 -1.99 2.53 -4.74
CA ARG A 7 -0.86 3.34 -4.28
C ARG A 7 -1.20 4.83 -4.23
N ARG A 8 -1.77 5.39 -5.30
CA ARG A 8 -2.17 6.81 -5.34
C ARG A 8 -3.21 7.14 -4.27
N TRP A 9 -4.14 6.22 -4.03
CA TRP A 9 -5.11 6.34 -2.95
C TRP A 9 -4.43 6.36 -1.58
N LEU A 10 -3.48 5.46 -1.30
CA LEU A 10 -2.72 5.47 -0.05
C LEU A 10 -1.95 6.79 0.14
N GLU A 11 -1.27 7.28 -0.91
CA GLU A 11 -0.58 8.57 -0.89
C GLU A 11 -1.55 9.73 -0.57
N SER A 12 -2.78 9.70 -1.10
CA SER A 12 -3.82 10.69 -0.80
C SER A 12 -4.32 10.66 0.64
N GLN A 13 -4.22 9.51 1.33
CA GLN A 13 -4.53 9.39 2.76
C GLN A 13 -3.38 9.87 3.65
N GLY A 14 -2.26 10.30 3.07
CA GLY A 14 -1.05 10.69 3.79
C GLY A 14 -0.12 9.53 4.13
N VAL A 15 -0.28 8.37 3.48
CA VAL A 15 0.66 7.25 3.63
C VAL A 15 1.96 7.57 2.89
N GLU A 16 3.08 7.50 3.60
CA GLU A 16 4.40 7.61 2.98
C GLU A 16 4.75 6.31 2.25
N VAL A 17 4.99 6.41 0.95
CA VAL A 17 5.40 5.31 0.09
C VAL A 17 6.86 5.50 -0.30
N SER A 18 7.73 4.57 0.11
CA SER A 18 9.14 4.57 -0.27
C SER A 18 9.53 3.29 -1.02
N ASN A 19 10.55 3.41 -1.87
CA ASN A 19 11.08 2.27 -2.60
C ASN A 19 11.96 1.40 -1.68
N GLY A 20 11.63 0.12 -1.55
CA GLY A 20 12.57 -0.91 -1.11
C GLY A 20 13.24 -1.59 -2.31
N THR A 21 14.07 -2.60 -2.05
CA THR A 21 14.71 -3.40 -3.10
C THR A 21 13.65 -4.11 -3.96
N ASN A 22 12.77 -4.90 -3.34
CA ASN A 22 11.75 -5.69 -4.05
C ASN A 22 10.30 -5.18 -3.87
N HIS A 23 9.99 -4.64 -2.69
CA HIS A 23 8.65 -4.18 -2.33
C HIS A 23 8.63 -2.67 -2.06
N LEU A 24 7.46 -2.06 -2.19
CA LEU A 24 7.20 -0.72 -1.67
C LEU A 24 7.01 -0.80 -0.16
N LYS A 25 7.61 0.14 0.57
CA LYS A 25 7.44 0.30 2.00
C LYS A 25 6.38 1.37 2.24
N LEU A 26 5.37 1.02 3.02
CA LEU A 26 4.26 1.90 3.39
C LEU A 26 4.40 2.28 4.85
N ARG A 27 4.29 3.57 5.17
CA ARG A 27 4.35 4.09 6.54
C ARG A 27 3.22 5.06 6.79
N TYR A 28 2.54 4.91 7.92
CA TYR A 28 1.45 5.80 8.30
C TYR A 28 1.28 5.82 9.82
N ASN A 29 1.34 6.99 10.47
CA ASN A 29 1.12 7.16 11.91
C ASN A 29 1.87 6.14 12.80
N GLY A 30 3.14 5.86 12.49
CA GLY A 30 3.96 4.87 13.21
C GLY A 30 3.75 3.41 12.78
N ASN A 31 2.68 3.12 12.03
CA ASN A 31 2.42 1.82 11.45
C ASN A 31 3.20 1.60 10.15
N ARG A 32 3.45 0.33 9.84
CA ARG A 32 4.25 -0.08 8.69
C ARG A 32 3.58 -1.24 7.95
N SER A 33 3.63 -1.20 6.63
CA SER A 33 3.21 -2.30 5.77
C SER A 33 4.10 -2.36 4.52
N VAL A 34 3.94 -3.39 3.71
CA VAL A 34 4.65 -3.58 2.45
C VAL A 34 3.69 -3.95 1.34
N MET A 35 3.96 -3.47 0.13
CA MET A 35 3.17 -3.78 -1.06
C MET A 35 4.08 -4.31 -2.18
N PRO A 36 3.69 -5.36 -2.91
CA PRO A 36 4.37 -5.79 -4.13
C PRO A 36 4.48 -4.66 -5.16
N ARG A 37 5.53 -4.69 -5.98
CA ARG A 37 5.76 -3.68 -7.03
C ARG A 37 5.27 -4.20 -8.40
N HIS A 38 3.95 -4.34 -8.55
CA HIS A 38 3.34 -4.75 -9.82
C HIS A 38 2.25 -3.74 -10.24
N PRO A 39 2.64 -2.52 -10.66
CA PRO A 39 1.69 -1.41 -10.86
C PRO A 39 0.59 -1.70 -11.89
N GLY A 40 0.85 -2.56 -12.88
CA GLY A 40 -0.13 -2.96 -13.90
C GLY A 40 -1.06 -4.11 -13.47
N ALA A 41 -0.72 -4.82 -12.40
CA ALA A 41 -1.53 -5.93 -11.89
C ALA A 41 -2.67 -5.43 -11.00
N GLU A 42 -3.76 -6.19 -10.97
CA GLU A 42 -4.83 -5.95 -10.00
C GLU A 42 -4.38 -6.31 -8.59
N ILE A 43 -4.80 -5.51 -7.61
CA ILE A 43 -4.63 -5.86 -6.21
C ILE A 43 -5.75 -6.81 -5.78
N LYS A 44 -5.37 -7.95 -5.20
CA LYS A 44 -6.33 -8.88 -4.61
C LYS A 44 -6.98 -8.24 -3.38
N GLU A 45 -8.29 -8.35 -3.25
CA GLU A 45 -9.05 -7.75 -2.15
C GLU A 45 -8.54 -8.16 -0.74
N PRO A 46 -8.14 -9.42 -0.48
CA PRO A 46 -7.55 -9.79 0.81
C PRO A 46 -6.25 -9.03 1.13
N LEU A 47 -5.39 -8.81 0.12
CA LEU A 47 -4.14 -8.08 0.29
C LEU A 47 -4.42 -6.60 0.59
N ARG A 48 -5.38 -6.00 -0.13
CA ARG A 48 -5.83 -4.63 0.12
C ARG A 48 -6.29 -4.46 1.57
N LYS A 49 -7.22 -5.32 2.02
CA LYS A 49 -7.74 -5.28 3.40
C LYS A 49 -6.65 -5.50 4.45
N ALA A 50 -5.70 -6.39 4.19
CA ALA A 50 -4.56 -6.62 5.08
C ALA A 50 -3.67 -5.37 5.21
N ILE A 51 -3.36 -4.69 4.11
CA ILE A 51 -2.57 -3.45 4.12
C ILE A 51 -3.28 -2.35 4.91
N LEU A 52 -4.58 -2.14 4.67
CA LEU A 52 -5.37 -1.14 5.40
C LEU A 52 -5.36 -1.40 6.90
N LYS A 53 -5.63 -2.65 7.29
CA LYS A 53 -5.57 -3.08 8.70
C LYS A 53 -4.20 -2.87 9.32
N GLN A 54 -3.12 -3.20 8.61
CA GLN A 54 -1.75 -3.02 9.09
C GLN A 54 -1.37 -1.55 9.24
N LEU A 55 -1.86 -0.67 8.36
CA LEU A 55 -1.63 0.77 8.44
C LEU A 55 -2.55 1.46 9.45
N GLY A 56 -3.59 0.78 9.96
CA GLY A 56 -4.58 1.36 10.86
C GLY A 56 -5.57 2.28 10.14
N LEU A 57 -5.72 2.12 8.83
CA LEU A 57 -6.73 2.80 8.02
C LEU A 57 -8.02 1.97 8.09
N LYS A 58 -9.10 2.58 8.58
CA LYS A 58 -10.41 1.95 8.73
C LYS A 58 -11.26 2.13 7.47
#